data_AF-A0A954TZ49-F1
#
_entry.id   AF-A0A954TZ49-F1
#
_cell.length_a   1.000
_cell.length_b   1.000
_cell.length_c   1.000
_cell.angle_alpha   90.00
_cell.angle_beta   90.00
_cell.angle_gamma   90.00
#
_symmetry.space_group_name_H-M   'P 1'
#
loop_
_entity.id
_entity.type
_entity.pdbx_description
1 polymer ?
#
loop_
_entity_poly.entity_id
_entity_poly.type
_entity_poly.pdbx_seq_one_letter_code
_entity_poly.pdbx_strand_id
1 'polypeptide(L)'
;VCQRSSQAKRVTEPLREFLLSALSLAAIGAVADVVPLIDENRAIVKHGLVSLKSRPTVGLAELMRVCGIDQKSSLASEDIAFALAPRLNAAGRLGQATLGVELLSTDDPDRAQSLAAYIDELNKNRLSLERSIYLSATKQIKELHADDEPPAYVLADRGWHQGVIGIVAGRLAERFHRPVVMIALDELGCKSGTGSARSVPGFDLHAALAACSRHLVKHGGHAAAAGLRIDEAHVGAFRDHFFEHVDEQLSESDRTAELQLDAEASFPELTLRTIEEMERLAPFGQGNPRPLLCATQVEISEAPRPLGQGDRHMSVRLRQHGQELRALAFNRAEWIAAMNSGGQPLDIAFRPVINEFRGRRTVELHLQDWRTTGTKT
;
A
#
# COMPACT_ATOMS: atom_id res chain seq x y z
N VAL A 1 -21.57 -25.02 -13.47
CA VAL A 1 -22.74 -24.18 -13.09
C VAL A 1 -23.41 -23.55 -14.31
N CYS A 2 -22.71 -22.73 -15.11
CA CYS A 2 -23.29 -22.05 -16.27
C CYS A 2 -23.92 -23.01 -17.31
N GLN A 3 -23.26 -24.11 -17.68
CA GLN A 3 -23.84 -25.11 -18.59
C GLN A 3 -25.11 -25.78 -18.03
N ARG A 4 -25.16 -26.00 -16.71
CA ARG A 4 -26.36 -26.54 -16.05
C ARG A 4 -27.49 -25.51 -16.03
N SER A 5 -27.16 -24.23 -15.83
CA SER A 5 -28.12 -23.13 -15.83
C SER A 5 -28.63 -22.75 -17.21
N SER A 6 -27.81 -22.86 -18.26
CA SER A 6 -28.16 -22.48 -19.63
C SER A 6 -28.64 -23.66 -20.49
N GLN A 7 -28.54 -24.89 -19.98
CA GLN A 7 -28.79 -26.15 -20.72
C GLN A 7 -28.09 -26.21 -22.09
N ALA A 8 -26.99 -25.47 -22.25
CA ALA A 8 -26.28 -25.32 -23.50
C ALA A 8 -24.76 -25.39 -23.29
N LYS A 9 -24.03 -25.83 -24.33
CA LYS A 9 -22.56 -25.88 -24.30
C LYS A 9 -21.92 -24.48 -24.21
N ARG A 10 -22.63 -23.45 -24.66
CA ARG A 10 -22.24 -22.03 -24.58
C ARG A 10 -23.28 -21.24 -23.79
N VAL A 11 -22.83 -20.21 -23.08
CA VAL A 11 -23.73 -19.24 -22.43
C VAL A 11 -24.33 -18.30 -23.46
N THR A 12 -25.50 -17.73 -23.15
CA THR A 12 -26.10 -16.66 -23.95
C THR A 12 -25.22 -15.40 -23.92
N GLU A 13 -25.37 -14.52 -24.91
CA GLU A 13 -24.62 -13.26 -24.97
C GLU A 13 -24.80 -12.41 -23.69
N PRO A 14 -26.04 -12.18 -23.18
CA PRO A 14 -26.23 -11.37 -21.98
C PRO A 14 -25.59 -11.99 -20.73
N LEU A 15 -25.63 -13.33 -20.61
CA LEU A 15 -24.98 -14.02 -19.50
C LEU A 15 -23.46 -13.93 -19.62
N ARG A 16 -22.90 -13.98 -20.84
CA ARG A 16 -21.47 -13.78 -21.05
C ARG A 16 -21.03 -12.38 -20.62
N GLU A 17 -21.77 -11.36 -21.01
CA GLU A 17 -21.47 -9.97 -20.65
C GLU A 17 -21.53 -9.75 -19.14
N PHE A 18 -22.58 -10.27 -18.49
CA PHE A 18 -22.68 -10.26 -17.04
C PHE A 18 -21.48 -10.93 -16.36
N LEU A 19 -21.10 -12.14 -16.80
CA LEU A 19 -19.99 -12.89 -16.20
C LEU A 19 -18.64 -12.15 -16.36
N LEU A 20 -18.39 -11.51 -17.50
CA LEU A 20 -17.19 -10.70 -17.73
C LEU A 20 -17.17 -9.44 -16.84
N SER A 21 -18.31 -8.76 -16.73
CA SER A 21 -18.44 -7.60 -15.82
C SER A 21 -18.23 -8.01 -14.35
N ALA A 22 -18.90 -9.08 -13.91
CA ALA A 22 -18.77 -9.62 -12.56
C ALA A 22 -17.33 -10.05 -12.25
N LEU A 23 -16.62 -10.62 -13.21
CA LEU A 23 -15.21 -10.99 -13.05
C LEU A 23 -14.29 -9.78 -12.86
N SER A 24 -14.60 -8.66 -13.54
CA SER A 24 -13.86 -7.40 -13.39
C SER A 24 -14.07 -6.82 -11.99
N LEU A 25 -15.32 -6.81 -11.51
CA LEU A 25 -15.66 -6.36 -10.16
C LEU A 25 -15.06 -7.26 -9.08
N ALA A 26 -15.11 -8.58 -9.26
CA ALA A 26 -14.50 -9.55 -8.35
C ALA A 26 -12.98 -9.36 -8.27
N ALA A 27 -12.30 -9.10 -9.40
CA ALA A 27 -10.88 -8.79 -9.40
C ALA A 27 -10.56 -7.49 -8.65
N ILE A 28 -11.38 -6.44 -8.82
CA ILE A 28 -11.24 -5.19 -8.06
C ILE A 28 -11.37 -5.45 -6.56
N GLY A 29 -12.40 -6.19 -6.14
CA GLY A 29 -12.62 -6.57 -4.75
C GLY A 29 -11.46 -7.38 -4.17
N ALA A 30 -11.03 -8.44 -4.87
CA ALA A 30 -9.94 -9.31 -4.41
C ALA A 30 -8.64 -8.53 -4.20
N VAL A 31 -8.26 -7.67 -5.15
CA VAL A 31 -7.04 -6.86 -5.00
C VAL A 31 -7.22 -5.78 -3.91
N ALA A 32 -8.39 -5.16 -3.80
CA ALA A 32 -8.67 -4.15 -2.79
C ALA A 32 -8.66 -4.70 -1.36
N ASP A 33 -9.09 -5.95 -1.17
CA ASP A 33 -9.06 -6.69 0.10
C ASP A 33 -7.70 -7.32 0.40
N VAL A 34 -6.72 -7.17 -0.48
CA VAL A 34 -5.35 -7.67 -0.28
C VAL A 34 -5.32 -9.18 -0.01
N VAL A 35 -6.21 -9.94 -0.68
CA VAL A 35 -6.24 -11.40 -0.54
C VAL A 35 -5.05 -12.04 -1.26
N PRO A 36 -4.57 -13.23 -0.86
CA PRO A 36 -3.50 -13.93 -1.57
C PRO A 36 -3.85 -14.19 -3.04
N LEU A 37 -3.00 -13.72 -3.97
CA LEU A 37 -3.14 -13.86 -5.42
C LEU A 37 -2.53 -15.16 -5.94
N ILE A 38 -2.95 -16.26 -5.33
CA ILE A 38 -2.62 -17.64 -5.68
C ILE A 38 -3.91 -18.39 -6.10
N ASP A 39 -3.75 -19.55 -6.72
CA ASP A 39 -4.86 -20.46 -7.08
C ASP A 39 -6.09 -19.79 -7.72
N GLU A 40 -7.25 -19.86 -7.06
CA GLU A 40 -8.52 -19.33 -7.57
C GLU A 40 -8.52 -17.80 -7.68
N ASN A 41 -8.00 -17.11 -6.66
CA ASN A 41 -7.88 -15.65 -6.65
C ASN A 41 -6.97 -15.18 -7.79
N ARG A 42 -5.88 -15.91 -8.06
CA ARG A 42 -5.00 -15.65 -9.20
C ARG A 42 -5.76 -15.74 -10.52
N ALA A 43 -6.56 -16.78 -10.71
CA ALA A 43 -7.37 -16.95 -11.92
C ALA A 43 -8.39 -15.81 -12.07
N ILE A 44 -9.10 -15.47 -10.98
CA ILE A 44 -10.09 -14.38 -10.97
C ILE A 44 -9.44 -13.05 -11.35
N VAL A 45 -8.34 -12.67 -10.68
CA VAL A 45 -7.66 -11.40 -10.95
C VAL A 45 -7.06 -11.37 -12.34
N LYS A 46 -6.39 -12.44 -12.78
CA LYS A 46 -5.79 -12.50 -14.12
C LYS A 46 -6.81 -12.28 -15.23
N HIS A 47 -7.94 -12.98 -15.18
CA HIS A 47 -8.98 -12.83 -16.21
C HIS A 47 -9.81 -11.56 -16.01
N GLY A 48 -9.99 -11.11 -14.77
CA GLY A 48 -10.67 -9.85 -14.45
C GLY A 48 -9.91 -8.62 -14.96
N LEU A 49 -8.56 -8.60 -14.89
CA LEU A 49 -7.75 -7.53 -15.47
C LEU A 49 -7.94 -7.42 -16.99
N VAL A 50 -7.97 -8.57 -17.69
CA VAL A 50 -8.23 -8.62 -19.13
C VAL A 50 -9.64 -8.11 -19.45
N SER A 51 -10.64 -8.55 -18.67
CA SER A 51 -12.02 -8.12 -18.85
C SER A 51 -12.19 -6.62 -18.57
N LEU A 52 -11.64 -6.12 -17.47
CA LEU A 52 -11.66 -4.72 -17.07
C LEU A 52 -11.06 -3.82 -18.15
N LYS A 53 -9.95 -4.24 -18.78
CA LYS A 53 -9.32 -3.48 -19.85
C LYS A 53 -10.11 -3.51 -21.16
N SER A 54 -10.65 -4.67 -21.52
CA SER A 54 -11.29 -4.88 -22.83
C SER A 54 -12.74 -4.40 -22.88
N ARG A 55 -13.47 -4.51 -21.77
CA ARG A 55 -14.90 -4.19 -21.66
C ARG A 55 -15.24 -3.63 -20.26
N PRO A 56 -14.71 -2.46 -19.88
CA PRO A 56 -15.14 -1.82 -18.65
C PRO A 56 -16.61 -1.40 -18.74
N THR A 57 -17.35 -1.49 -17.63
CA THR A 57 -18.65 -0.81 -17.48
C THR A 57 -18.47 0.70 -17.63
N VAL A 58 -19.52 1.45 -17.97
CA VAL A 58 -19.47 2.91 -18.18
C VAL A 58 -18.76 3.63 -17.03
N GLY A 59 -19.15 3.37 -15.77
CA GLY A 59 -18.51 4.00 -14.62
C GLY A 59 -17.03 3.61 -14.38
N LEU A 60 -16.66 2.35 -14.61
CA LEU A 60 -15.27 1.93 -14.54
C LEU A 60 -14.42 2.56 -15.65
N ALA A 61 -14.97 2.75 -16.85
CA ALA A 61 -14.27 3.41 -17.94
C ALA A 61 -13.97 4.88 -17.59
N GLU A 62 -14.95 5.59 -17.02
CA GLU A 62 -14.78 6.96 -16.54
C GLU A 62 -13.75 7.04 -15.40
N LEU A 63 -13.82 6.12 -14.43
CA LEU A 63 -12.86 6.07 -13.32
C LEU A 63 -11.44 5.78 -13.82
N MET A 64 -11.26 4.85 -14.76
CA MET A 64 -9.97 4.55 -15.39
C MET A 64 -9.39 5.76 -16.12
N ARG A 65 -10.23 6.57 -16.77
CA ARG A 65 -9.82 7.80 -17.45
C ARG A 65 -9.34 8.85 -16.45
N VAL A 66 -10.10 9.06 -15.37
CA VAL A 66 -9.68 9.98 -14.28
C VAL A 66 -8.39 9.50 -13.61
N CYS A 67 -8.18 8.18 -13.54
CA CYS A 67 -6.92 7.59 -13.06
C CYS A 67 -5.74 7.68 -14.05
N GLY A 68 -6.00 8.00 -15.33
CA GLY A 68 -4.99 8.01 -16.39
C GLY A 68 -4.45 6.61 -16.75
N ILE A 69 -5.23 5.55 -16.54
CA ILE A 69 -4.84 4.16 -16.86
C ILE A 69 -5.63 3.58 -18.04
N ASP A 70 -6.58 4.33 -18.60
CA ASP A 70 -7.43 3.94 -19.72
C ASP A 70 -6.62 3.67 -21.00
N GLN A 71 -5.53 4.42 -21.22
CA GLN A 71 -4.69 4.29 -22.42
C GLN A 71 -3.62 3.20 -22.34
N LYS A 72 -3.46 2.54 -21.18
CA LYS A 72 -2.47 1.46 -21.04
C LYS A 72 -2.79 0.31 -21.99
N SER A 73 -1.76 -0.33 -22.54
CA SER A 73 -1.90 -1.53 -23.39
C SER A 73 -2.43 -2.74 -22.61
N SER A 74 -2.08 -2.84 -21.33
CA SER A 74 -2.55 -3.86 -20.39
C SER A 74 -2.67 -3.28 -18.98
N LEU A 75 -3.49 -3.91 -18.14
CA LEU A 75 -3.62 -3.57 -16.72
C LEU A 75 -2.90 -4.61 -15.86
N ALA A 76 -2.29 -4.13 -14.79
CA ALA A 76 -1.70 -4.93 -13.73
C ALA A 76 -2.55 -4.85 -12.45
N SER A 77 -2.35 -5.78 -11.53
CA SER A 77 -2.99 -5.75 -10.20
C SER A 77 -2.66 -4.45 -9.44
N GLU A 78 -1.47 -3.91 -9.65
CA GLU A 78 -1.03 -2.63 -9.11
C GLU A 78 -1.91 -1.45 -9.59
N ASP A 79 -2.45 -1.49 -10.81
CA ASP A 79 -3.38 -0.46 -11.30
C ASP A 79 -4.68 -0.43 -10.50
N ILE A 80 -5.17 -1.62 -10.13
CA ILE A 80 -6.31 -1.72 -9.22
C ILE A 80 -5.90 -1.25 -7.83
N ALA A 81 -4.81 -1.79 -7.27
CA ALA A 81 -4.40 -1.55 -5.89
C ALA A 81 -4.08 -0.07 -5.60
N PHE A 82 -3.45 0.62 -6.55
CA PHE A 82 -2.94 1.98 -6.35
C PHE A 82 -3.71 3.07 -7.09
N ALA A 83 -4.52 2.73 -8.10
CA ALA A 83 -5.33 3.73 -8.80
C ALA A 83 -6.84 3.59 -8.52
N LEU A 84 -7.44 2.42 -8.81
CA LEU A 84 -8.90 2.26 -8.74
C LEU A 84 -9.42 2.09 -7.30
N ALA A 85 -8.89 1.10 -6.57
CA ALA A 85 -9.35 0.76 -5.22
C ALA A 85 -9.23 1.92 -4.23
N PRO A 86 -8.15 2.73 -4.22
CA PRO A 86 -8.05 3.87 -3.29
C PRO A 86 -9.14 4.92 -3.47
N ARG A 87 -9.63 5.10 -4.70
CA ARG A 87 -10.70 6.05 -5.04
C ARG A 87 -12.06 5.53 -4.59
N LEU A 88 -12.38 4.29 -4.92
CA LEU A 88 -13.61 3.63 -4.44
C LEU A 88 -13.66 3.61 -2.90
N ASN A 89 -12.54 3.28 -2.25
CA ASN A 89 -12.45 3.26 -0.79
C ASN A 89 -12.51 4.65 -0.15
N ALA A 90 -12.08 5.70 -0.84
CA ALA A 90 -12.17 7.08 -0.33
C ALA A 90 -13.64 7.49 -0.11
N ALA A 91 -14.55 7.08 -1.00
CA ALA A 91 -15.98 7.33 -0.85
C ALA A 91 -16.52 6.74 0.46
N GLY A 92 -16.16 5.49 0.79
CA GLY A 92 -16.56 4.86 2.06
C GLY A 92 -15.94 5.53 3.29
N ARG A 93 -14.65 5.86 3.24
CA ARG A 93 -13.93 6.48 4.36
C ARG A 93 -14.40 7.90 4.70
N LEU A 94 -14.96 8.59 3.71
CA LEU A 94 -15.55 9.92 3.86
C LEU A 94 -17.09 9.89 3.96
N GLY A 95 -17.68 8.71 4.24
CA GLY A 95 -19.10 8.59 4.60
C GLY A 95 -20.08 8.57 3.42
N GLN A 96 -19.61 8.36 2.19
CA GLN A 96 -20.39 8.43 0.96
C GLN A 96 -20.27 7.15 0.11
N ALA A 97 -20.24 5.99 0.76
CA ALA A 97 -20.02 4.69 0.11
C ALA A 97 -21.01 4.38 -1.04
N THR A 98 -22.24 4.87 -0.95
CA THR A 98 -23.29 4.68 -1.96
C THR A 98 -22.90 5.21 -3.33
N LEU A 99 -22.07 6.26 -3.41
CA LEU A 99 -21.60 6.82 -4.67
C LEU A 99 -20.67 5.86 -5.41
N GLY A 100 -19.87 5.08 -4.68
CA GLY A 100 -19.03 4.05 -5.28
C GLY A 100 -19.86 2.94 -5.91
N VAL A 101 -20.93 2.51 -5.23
CA VAL A 101 -21.87 1.51 -5.77
C VAL A 101 -22.58 2.07 -7.00
N GLU A 102 -23.09 3.30 -6.93
CA GLU A 102 -23.77 3.96 -8.04
C GLU A 102 -22.87 4.08 -9.28
N LEU A 103 -21.59 4.46 -9.08
CA LEU A 103 -20.61 4.50 -10.17
C LEU A 103 -20.44 3.13 -10.81
N LEU A 104 -20.37 2.05 -10.03
CA LEU A 104 -20.17 0.69 -10.55
C LEU A 104 -21.40 0.11 -11.26
N SER A 105 -22.60 0.68 -11.03
CA SER A 105 -23.86 0.16 -11.58
C SER A 105 -24.55 1.08 -12.60
N THR A 106 -24.07 2.31 -12.82
CA THR A 106 -24.70 3.26 -13.74
C THR A 106 -24.40 2.93 -15.21
N ASP A 107 -25.43 3.05 -16.06
CA ASP A 107 -25.31 2.97 -17.52
C ASP A 107 -25.36 4.35 -18.20
N ASP A 108 -25.64 5.42 -17.44
CA ASP A 108 -25.64 6.81 -17.92
C ASP A 108 -24.20 7.37 -17.97
N PRO A 109 -23.66 7.71 -19.16
CA PRO A 109 -22.31 8.26 -19.30
C PRO A 109 -22.07 9.60 -18.61
N ASP A 110 -23.05 10.51 -18.63
CA ASP A 110 -22.91 11.84 -18.03
C ASP A 110 -22.88 11.73 -16.50
N ARG A 111 -23.73 10.83 -15.97
CA ARG A 111 -23.73 10.50 -14.54
C ARG A 111 -22.43 9.81 -14.12
N ALA A 112 -21.95 8.85 -14.91
CA ALA A 112 -20.69 8.16 -14.66
C ALA A 112 -19.49 9.12 -14.61
N GLN A 113 -19.41 10.05 -15.55
CA GLN A 113 -18.35 11.05 -15.59
C GLN A 113 -18.38 11.93 -14.34
N SER A 114 -19.56 12.41 -13.97
CA SER A 114 -19.76 13.24 -12.78
C SER A 114 -19.38 12.52 -11.48
N LEU A 115 -19.80 11.25 -11.35
CA LEU A 115 -19.47 10.40 -10.20
C LEU A 115 -17.96 10.11 -10.12
N ALA A 116 -17.32 9.77 -11.24
CA ALA A 116 -15.89 9.47 -11.29
C ALA A 116 -15.05 10.69 -10.88
N ALA A 117 -15.39 11.88 -11.38
CA ALA A 117 -14.74 13.13 -11.01
C ALA A 117 -14.91 13.43 -9.51
N TYR A 118 -16.11 13.28 -8.98
CA TYR A 118 -16.37 13.54 -7.57
C TYR A 118 -15.66 12.53 -6.64
N ILE A 119 -15.64 11.24 -7.00
CA ILE A 119 -14.91 10.21 -6.26
C ILE A 119 -13.39 10.49 -6.26
N ASP A 120 -12.84 11.02 -7.34
CA ASP A 120 -11.44 11.45 -7.38
C ASP A 120 -11.17 12.66 -6.45
N GLU A 121 -12.09 13.62 -6.38
CA GLU A 121 -12.02 14.71 -5.39
C GLU A 121 -12.08 14.19 -3.95
N LEU A 122 -12.94 13.22 -3.64
CA LEU A 122 -12.96 12.54 -2.33
C LEU A 122 -11.61 11.89 -2.02
N ASN A 123 -10.98 11.26 -3.01
CA ASN A 123 -9.66 10.67 -2.85
C ASN A 123 -8.57 11.73 -2.60
N LYS A 124 -8.59 12.86 -3.32
CA LYS A 124 -7.67 14.00 -3.09
C LYS A 124 -7.84 14.57 -1.68
N ASN A 125 -9.08 14.77 -1.23
CA ASN A 125 -9.39 15.23 0.12
C ASN A 125 -8.87 14.25 1.17
N ARG A 126 -9.11 12.94 0.98
CA ARG A 126 -8.58 11.89 1.85
C ARG A 126 -7.06 11.92 1.92
N LEU A 127 -6.36 12.07 0.79
CA LEU A 127 -4.89 12.15 0.75
C LEU A 127 -4.37 13.41 1.46
N SER A 128 -5.09 14.53 1.37
CA SER A 128 -4.74 15.77 2.08
C SER A 128 -4.86 15.60 3.60
N LEU A 129 -6.01 15.07 4.06
CA LEU A 129 -6.25 14.73 5.47
C LEU A 129 -5.18 13.76 5.99
N GLU A 130 -4.88 12.72 5.21
CA GLU A 130 -3.87 11.73 5.55
C GLU A 130 -2.48 12.34 5.75
N ARG A 131 -2.07 13.26 4.87
CA ARG A 131 -0.79 13.98 5.00
C ARG A 131 -0.76 14.85 6.25
N SER A 132 -1.84 15.59 6.52
CA SER A 132 -1.96 16.43 7.72
C SER A 132 -1.84 15.61 9.00
N ILE A 133 -2.62 14.53 9.10
CA ILE A 133 -2.61 13.62 10.25
C ILE A 133 -1.24 12.95 10.40
N TYR A 134 -0.60 12.50 9.31
CA TYR A 134 0.74 11.89 9.38
C TYR A 134 1.80 12.87 9.91
N LEU A 135 1.77 14.13 9.49
CA LEU A 135 2.68 15.16 9.98
C LEU A 135 2.46 15.47 11.47
N SER A 136 1.19 15.64 11.87
CA SER A 136 0.80 15.84 13.27
C SER A 136 1.22 14.66 14.15
N ALA A 137 0.96 13.42 13.72
CA ALA A 137 1.36 12.20 14.44
C ALA A 137 2.89 12.06 14.55
N THR A 138 3.63 12.32 13.47
CA THR A 138 5.11 12.28 13.49
C THR A 138 5.68 13.34 14.43
N LYS A 139 5.06 14.52 14.50
CA LYS A 139 5.44 15.57 15.45
C LYS A 139 5.18 15.11 16.89
N GLN A 140 4.01 14.55 17.16
CA GLN A 140 3.66 14.03 18.49
C GLN A 140 4.61 12.90 18.94
N ILE A 141 5.02 12.00 18.04
CA ILE A 141 6.04 10.98 18.32
C ILE A 141 7.32 11.63 18.82
N LYS A 142 7.84 12.64 18.11
CA LYS A 142 9.08 13.33 18.49
C LYS A 142 8.97 14.06 19.83
N GLU A 143 7.81 14.63 20.13
CA GLU A 143 7.57 15.36 21.38
C GLU A 143 7.42 14.41 22.59
N LEU A 144 6.80 13.25 22.40
CA LEU A 144 6.61 12.26 23.46
C LEU A 144 7.85 11.37 23.68
N HIS A 145 8.65 11.17 22.64
CA HIS A 145 9.71 10.16 22.58
C HIS A 145 11.00 10.75 21.97
N ALA A 146 11.44 11.88 22.52
CA ALA A 146 12.61 12.59 22.00
C ALA A 146 13.93 11.82 22.17
N ASP A 147 14.06 11.07 23.27
CA ASP A 147 15.31 10.44 23.71
C ASP A 147 15.25 8.90 23.80
N ASP A 148 14.10 8.28 23.54
CA ASP A 148 13.90 6.82 23.64
C ASP A 148 12.88 6.31 22.62
N GLU A 149 13.07 5.10 22.10
CA GLU A 149 12.13 4.47 21.16
C GLU A 149 11.18 3.51 21.91
N PRO A 150 9.91 3.90 22.15
CA PRO A 150 8.97 3.10 22.94
C PRO A 150 8.58 1.82 22.21
N PRO A 151 8.19 0.74 22.91
CA PRO A 151 7.81 -0.54 22.28
C PRO A 151 6.69 -0.44 21.25
N ALA A 152 5.81 0.55 21.40
CA ALA A 152 4.73 0.86 20.49
C ALA A 152 4.44 2.37 20.49
N TYR A 153 3.55 2.83 19.60
CA TYR A 153 3.08 4.22 19.62
C TYR A 153 1.59 4.30 19.90
N VAL A 154 1.20 5.07 20.90
CA VAL A 154 -0.21 5.41 21.19
C VAL A 154 -0.39 6.92 21.12
N LEU A 155 -1.02 7.35 20.04
CA LEU A 155 -1.11 8.74 19.63
C LEU A 155 -2.57 9.20 19.61
N ALA A 156 -2.84 10.44 20.00
CA ALA A 156 -4.20 10.96 20.11
C ALA A 156 -4.26 12.47 19.82
N ASP A 157 -5.28 12.90 19.06
CA ASP A 157 -5.52 14.31 18.75
C ASP A 157 -7.01 14.56 18.41
N ARG A 158 -7.50 15.79 18.66
CA ARG A 158 -8.88 16.22 18.41
C ARG A 158 -9.16 16.60 16.96
N GLY A 159 -8.13 16.91 16.16
CA GLY A 159 -8.25 17.29 14.74
C GLY A 159 -8.15 16.12 13.76
N TRP A 160 -8.07 14.88 14.25
CA TRP A 160 -7.89 13.71 13.39
C TRP A 160 -9.22 13.12 12.90
N HIS A 161 -9.28 12.82 11.61
CA HIS A 161 -10.47 12.23 11.01
C HIS A 161 -10.50 10.70 11.18
N GLN A 162 -11.54 10.18 11.84
CA GLN A 162 -11.70 8.75 12.14
C GLN A 162 -11.62 7.81 10.93
N GLY A 163 -12.05 8.26 9.74
CA GLY A 163 -11.97 7.46 8.50
C GLY A 163 -10.55 7.31 7.93
N VAL A 164 -9.58 8.08 8.44
CA VAL A 164 -8.22 8.21 7.89
C VAL A 164 -7.15 7.72 8.87
N ILE A 165 -7.35 7.85 10.19
CA ILE A 165 -6.37 7.44 11.21
C ILE A 165 -5.85 6.01 11.04
N GLY A 166 -6.67 5.07 10.56
CA GLY A 166 -6.23 3.68 10.35
C GLY A 166 -5.23 3.51 9.20
N ILE A 167 -5.24 4.40 8.19
CA ILE A 167 -4.24 4.38 7.11
C ILE A 167 -2.91 4.91 7.64
N VAL A 168 -2.96 6.01 8.40
CA VAL A 168 -1.77 6.61 9.00
C VAL A 168 -1.14 5.67 10.02
N ALA A 169 -1.95 5.00 10.85
CA ALA A 169 -1.48 3.98 11.79
C ALA A 169 -0.70 2.87 11.08
N GLY A 170 -1.18 2.41 9.92
CA GLY A 170 -0.50 1.37 9.13
C GLY A 170 0.85 1.85 8.59
N ARG A 171 0.90 3.07 8.05
CA ARG A 171 2.17 3.65 7.56
C ARG A 171 3.19 3.87 8.67
N LEU A 172 2.74 4.28 9.85
CA LEU A 172 3.62 4.45 11.00
C LEU A 172 4.10 3.08 11.51
N ALA A 173 3.22 2.08 11.58
CA ALA A 173 3.58 0.73 11.99
C ALA A 173 4.61 0.11 11.04
N GLU A 174 4.44 0.29 9.72
CA GLU A 174 5.41 -0.15 8.71
C GLU A 174 6.74 0.61 8.83
N ARG A 175 6.68 1.94 9.03
CA ARG A 175 7.89 2.78 9.11
C ARG A 175 8.76 2.48 10.33
N PHE A 176 8.13 2.30 11.49
CA PHE A 176 8.83 2.10 12.75
C PHE A 176 8.95 0.64 13.16
N HIS A 177 8.33 -0.27 12.40
CA HIS A 177 8.25 -1.70 12.71
C HIS A 177 7.78 -1.97 14.15
N ARG A 178 6.78 -1.21 14.60
CA ARG A 178 6.19 -1.30 15.93
C ARG A 178 4.67 -1.17 15.87
N PRO A 179 3.91 -1.78 16.81
CA PRO A 179 2.46 -1.57 16.87
C PRO A 179 2.11 -0.09 17.04
N VAL A 180 1.08 0.37 16.31
CA VAL A 180 0.63 1.77 16.37
C VAL A 180 -0.86 1.84 16.63
N VAL A 181 -1.24 2.62 17.63
CA VAL A 181 -2.62 3.00 17.93
C VAL A 181 -2.77 4.51 17.70
N MET A 182 -3.72 4.88 16.85
CA MET A 182 -4.09 6.28 16.63
C MET A 182 -5.52 6.52 17.11
N ILE A 183 -5.76 7.60 17.84
CA ILE A 183 -7.05 7.93 18.45
C ILE A 183 -7.50 9.31 17.96
N ALA A 184 -8.61 9.35 17.23
CA ALA A 184 -9.33 10.58 16.93
C ALA A 184 -10.23 10.94 18.11
N LEU A 185 -9.83 11.96 18.87
CA LEU A 185 -10.60 12.48 19.99
C LEU A 185 -11.76 13.34 19.52
N ASP A 186 -12.83 13.41 20.30
CA ASP A 186 -13.97 14.28 20.01
C ASP A 186 -13.56 15.75 20.19
N GLU A 187 -13.86 16.60 19.20
CA GLU A 187 -13.47 18.02 19.23
C GLU A 187 -13.97 18.74 20.48
N LEU A 188 -15.19 18.42 20.95
CA LEU A 188 -15.81 19.03 22.12
C LEU A 188 -15.51 18.29 23.43
N GLY A 189 -14.91 17.09 23.37
CA GLY A 189 -14.64 16.24 24.53
C GLY A 189 -15.89 15.65 25.18
N CYS A 190 -17.02 15.68 24.47
CA CYS A 190 -18.32 15.21 24.99
C CYS A 190 -18.55 13.72 24.70
N LYS A 191 -17.84 13.16 23.72
CA LYS A 191 -17.94 11.76 23.30
C LYS A 191 -16.58 11.09 23.45
N SER A 192 -16.58 9.78 23.67
CA SER A 192 -15.35 8.98 23.60
C SER A 192 -14.70 9.14 22.21
N GLY A 193 -13.38 9.09 22.16
CA GLY A 193 -12.61 9.07 20.93
C GLY A 193 -12.76 7.74 20.18
N THR A 194 -12.52 7.76 18.87
CA THR A 194 -12.47 6.58 18.01
C THR A 194 -11.02 6.28 17.68
N GLY A 195 -10.54 5.08 18.03
CA GLY A 195 -9.18 4.65 17.73
C GLY A 195 -9.12 3.55 16.68
N SER A 196 -8.00 3.53 15.95
CA SER A 196 -7.61 2.48 15.03
C SER A 196 -6.17 2.05 15.31
N ALA A 197 -5.95 0.75 15.36
CA ALA A 197 -4.66 0.13 15.63
C ALA A 197 -4.16 -0.70 14.43
N ARG A 198 -2.84 -0.76 14.25
CA ARG A 198 -2.14 -1.61 13.27
C ARG A 198 -0.96 -2.30 13.92
N SER A 199 -0.84 -3.60 13.65
CA SER A 199 0.17 -4.47 14.25
C SER A 199 1.38 -4.66 13.33
N VAL A 200 2.37 -5.35 13.86
CA VAL A 200 3.51 -5.92 13.13
C VAL A 200 3.47 -7.44 13.23
N PRO A 201 4.19 -8.17 12.36
CA PRO A 201 4.31 -9.63 12.48
C PRO A 201 4.74 -10.05 13.90
N GLY A 202 4.17 -11.14 14.40
CA GLY A 202 4.48 -11.65 15.74
C GLY A 202 3.68 -11.02 16.90
N PHE A 203 2.86 -9.99 16.67
CA PHE A 203 2.06 -9.35 17.72
C PHE A 203 0.55 -9.40 17.44
N ASP A 204 -0.23 -9.84 18.44
CA ASP A 204 -1.70 -9.90 18.37
C ASP A 204 -2.35 -8.68 19.03
N LEU A 205 -2.78 -7.71 18.20
CA LEU A 205 -3.50 -6.53 18.67
C LEU A 205 -4.80 -6.85 19.40
N HIS A 206 -5.52 -7.90 18.98
CA HIS A 206 -6.80 -8.21 19.61
C HIS A 206 -6.58 -8.68 21.04
N ALA A 207 -5.60 -9.56 21.27
CA ALA A 207 -5.20 -9.98 22.61
C ALA A 207 -4.71 -8.80 23.45
N ALA A 208 -3.88 -7.93 22.88
CA ALA A 208 -3.34 -6.76 23.57
C ALA A 208 -4.42 -5.77 24.02
N LEU A 209 -5.39 -5.47 23.15
CA LEU A 209 -6.51 -4.61 23.50
C LEU A 209 -7.44 -5.25 24.54
N ALA A 210 -7.62 -6.58 24.51
CA ALA A 210 -8.39 -7.29 25.51
C ALA A 210 -7.73 -7.23 26.90
N ALA A 211 -6.41 -7.33 26.99
CA ALA A 211 -5.65 -7.11 28.23
C ALA A 211 -5.85 -5.67 28.74
N CYS A 212 -5.92 -4.70 27.83
CA CYS A 212 -6.14 -3.28 28.16
C CYS A 212 -7.62 -2.88 28.34
N SER A 213 -8.56 -3.83 28.30
CA SER A 213 -10.02 -3.56 28.21
C SER A 213 -10.57 -2.64 29.29
N ARG A 214 -10.00 -2.64 30.50
CA ARG A 214 -10.40 -1.75 31.62
C ARG A 214 -10.33 -0.25 31.31
N HIS A 215 -9.50 0.15 30.33
CA HIS A 215 -9.35 1.56 29.91
C HIS A 215 -10.21 1.90 28.69
N LEU A 216 -10.87 0.91 28.09
CA LEU A 216 -11.55 1.03 26.82
C LEU A 216 -13.07 0.96 27.03
N VAL A 217 -13.80 1.84 26.35
CA VAL A 217 -15.26 1.78 26.29
C VAL A 217 -15.71 0.61 25.43
N LYS A 218 -14.99 0.35 24.33
CA LYS A 218 -15.23 -0.77 23.41
C LYS A 218 -13.96 -1.07 22.63
N HIS A 219 -13.74 -2.33 22.27
CA HIS A 219 -12.70 -2.71 21.31
C HIS A 219 -13.16 -3.92 20.48
N GLY A 220 -12.45 -4.18 19.38
CA GLY A 220 -12.66 -5.35 18.53
C GLY A 220 -11.75 -5.34 17.31
N GLY A 221 -11.60 -6.48 16.64
CA GLY A 221 -10.75 -6.62 15.47
C GLY A 221 -10.03 -7.96 15.44
N HIS A 222 -8.86 -7.96 14.81
CA HIS A 222 -8.01 -9.14 14.60
C HIS A 222 -6.55 -8.81 14.96
N ALA A 223 -5.68 -9.83 14.93
CA ALA A 223 -4.27 -9.68 15.26
C ALA A 223 -3.56 -8.54 14.51
N ALA A 224 -3.84 -8.35 13.21
CA ALA A 224 -3.18 -7.34 12.38
C ALA A 224 -3.77 -5.92 12.49
N ALA A 225 -5.05 -5.80 12.85
CA ALA A 225 -5.78 -4.54 12.85
C ALA A 225 -6.97 -4.57 13.80
N ALA A 226 -7.14 -3.52 14.58
CA ALA A 226 -8.25 -3.41 15.52
C ALA A 226 -8.79 -1.98 15.64
N GLY A 227 -10.01 -1.86 16.14
CA GLY A 227 -10.67 -0.59 16.46
C GLY A 227 -10.99 -0.51 17.95
N LEU A 228 -10.99 0.70 18.50
CA LEU A 228 -11.33 0.96 19.89
C LEU A 228 -12.13 2.24 20.08
N ARG A 229 -12.80 2.36 21.23
CA ARG A 229 -13.42 3.57 21.75
C ARG A 229 -12.86 3.81 23.14
N ILE A 230 -12.43 5.03 23.41
CA ILE A 230 -11.72 5.39 24.65
C ILE A 230 -12.06 6.81 25.06
N ASP A 231 -12.25 7.05 26.34
CA ASP A 231 -12.41 8.41 26.87
C ASP A 231 -11.04 9.06 27.03
N GLU A 232 -10.92 10.35 26.70
CA GLU A 232 -9.64 11.08 26.64
C GLU A 232 -8.83 10.98 27.94
N ALA A 233 -9.53 11.00 29.10
CA ALA A 233 -8.91 10.86 30.41
C ALA A 233 -8.16 9.53 30.61
N HIS A 234 -8.53 8.47 29.88
CA HIS A 234 -7.92 7.15 29.98
C HIS A 234 -6.78 6.90 28.99
N VAL A 235 -6.51 7.83 28.05
CA VAL A 235 -5.49 7.64 27.00
C VAL A 235 -4.10 7.43 27.58
N GLY A 236 -3.73 8.16 28.64
CA GLY A 236 -2.43 8.00 29.32
C GLY A 236 -2.29 6.59 29.93
N ALA A 237 -3.23 6.21 30.79
CA ALA A 237 -3.20 4.88 31.44
C ALA A 237 -3.28 3.72 30.44
N PHE A 238 -4.03 3.88 29.35
CA PHE A 238 -4.06 2.91 28.26
C PHE A 238 -2.70 2.78 27.57
N ARG A 239 -2.00 3.90 27.31
CA ARG A 239 -0.68 3.89 26.67
C ARG A 239 0.32 3.08 27.48
N ASP A 240 0.40 3.35 28.78
CA ASP A 240 1.40 2.72 29.66
C ASP A 240 1.14 1.20 29.74
N HIS A 241 -0.11 0.79 29.97
CA HIS A 241 -0.47 -0.62 30.04
C HIS A 241 -0.32 -1.34 28.69
N PHE A 242 -0.55 -0.64 27.58
CA PHE A 242 -0.31 -1.20 26.24
C PHE A 242 1.18 -1.40 25.98
N PHE A 243 2.05 -0.49 26.44
CA PHE A 243 3.50 -0.63 26.31
C PHE A 243 4.03 -1.84 27.09
N GLU A 244 3.59 -2.02 28.33
CA GLU A 244 3.93 -3.19 29.15
C GLU A 244 3.61 -4.50 28.40
N HIS A 245 2.42 -4.59 27.82
CA HIS A 245 2.00 -5.79 27.10
C HIS A 245 2.79 -6.03 25.79
N VAL A 246 3.24 -4.97 25.13
CA VAL A 246 4.08 -5.09 23.93
C VAL A 246 5.48 -5.55 24.31
N ASP A 247 6.07 -5.02 25.38
CA ASP A 247 7.37 -5.46 25.89
C ASP A 247 7.38 -6.91 26.35
N GLU A 248 6.26 -7.41 26.89
CA GLU A 248 6.12 -8.83 27.26
C GLU A 248 6.11 -9.79 26.06
N GLN A 249 5.68 -9.33 24.88
CA GLN A 249 5.44 -10.20 23.71
C GLN A 249 6.43 -10.02 22.56
N LEU A 250 6.95 -8.80 22.35
CA LEU A 250 7.89 -8.50 21.26
C LEU A 250 9.26 -8.19 21.84
N SER A 251 10.26 -8.97 21.47
CA SER A 251 11.66 -8.64 21.75
C SER A 251 12.13 -7.47 20.88
N GLU A 252 13.27 -6.86 21.21
CA GLU A 252 13.87 -5.79 20.40
C GLU A 252 14.27 -6.28 19.00
N SER A 253 14.71 -7.54 18.86
CA SER A 253 15.01 -8.14 17.55
C SER A 253 13.76 -8.29 16.68
N ASP A 254 12.60 -8.61 17.27
CA ASP A 254 11.33 -8.68 16.54
C ASP A 254 10.84 -7.30 16.07
N ARG A 255 11.45 -6.22 16.57
CA ARG A 255 11.17 -4.82 16.17
C ARG A 255 12.07 -4.35 15.03
N THR A 256 12.88 -5.23 14.45
CA THR A 256 13.80 -4.89 13.34
C THR A 256 13.23 -5.41 12.02
N ALA A 257 13.18 -4.56 11.00
CA ALA A 257 12.66 -4.96 9.69
C ALA A 257 13.64 -5.90 8.97
N GLU A 258 13.14 -7.07 8.55
CA GLU A 258 13.89 -8.02 7.72
C GLU A 258 13.48 -7.93 6.24
N LEU A 259 14.44 -8.14 5.35
CA LEU A 259 14.20 -8.27 3.90
C LEU A 259 14.54 -9.68 3.45
N GLN A 260 13.54 -10.40 2.93
CA GLN A 260 13.74 -11.69 2.28
C GLN A 260 14.08 -11.45 0.81
N LEU A 261 15.31 -11.78 0.43
CA LEU A 261 15.82 -11.66 -0.93
C LEU A 261 15.63 -12.98 -1.66
N ASP A 262 15.01 -12.95 -2.84
CA ASP A 262 14.72 -14.15 -3.63
C ASP A 262 15.96 -14.70 -4.34
N ALA A 263 16.81 -13.81 -4.86
CA ALA A 263 18.06 -14.17 -5.53
C ALA A 263 19.02 -12.97 -5.64
N GLU A 264 20.31 -13.27 -5.77
CA GLU A 264 21.29 -12.30 -6.25
C GLU A 264 21.30 -12.30 -7.79
N ALA A 265 21.30 -11.12 -8.40
CA ALA A 265 21.35 -10.94 -9.85
C ALA A 265 22.23 -9.74 -10.21
N SER A 266 23.18 -9.97 -11.10
CA SER A 266 24.04 -8.92 -11.62
C SER A 266 23.33 -8.12 -12.71
N PHE A 267 23.73 -6.86 -12.91
CA PHE A 267 23.10 -5.97 -13.90
C PHE A 267 23.12 -6.53 -15.34
N PRO A 268 24.19 -7.22 -15.80
CA PRO A 268 24.18 -7.86 -17.13
C PRO A 268 23.08 -8.93 -17.31
N GLU A 269 22.61 -9.57 -16.23
CA GLU A 269 21.55 -10.59 -16.28
C GLU A 269 20.14 -9.97 -16.38
N LEU A 270 20.01 -8.69 -16.01
CA LEU A 270 18.76 -7.92 -16.02
C LEU A 270 18.43 -7.41 -17.43
N THR A 271 18.29 -8.35 -18.37
CA THR A 271 17.87 -8.06 -19.74
C THR A 271 16.36 -7.88 -19.83
N LEU A 272 15.88 -7.16 -20.86
CA LEU A 272 14.43 -7.05 -21.13
C LEU A 272 13.74 -8.42 -21.18
N ARG A 273 14.37 -9.41 -21.83
CA ARG A 273 13.85 -10.77 -21.92
C ARG A 273 13.72 -11.42 -20.54
N THR A 274 14.74 -11.28 -19.70
CA THR A 274 14.71 -11.81 -18.32
C THR A 274 13.52 -11.23 -17.56
N ILE A 275 13.31 -9.92 -17.66
CA ILE A 275 12.22 -9.28 -16.94
C ILE A 275 10.86 -9.67 -17.54
N GLU A 276 10.74 -9.81 -18.85
CA GLU A 276 9.53 -10.34 -19.50
C GLU A 276 9.19 -11.76 -19.06
N GLU A 277 10.19 -12.62 -18.87
CA GLU A 277 10.00 -13.96 -18.31
C GLU A 277 9.49 -13.89 -16.86
N MET A 278 10.01 -12.96 -16.05
CA MET A 278 9.49 -12.68 -14.70
C MET A 278 8.05 -12.16 -14.71
N GLU A 279 7.68 -11.29 -15.65
CA GLU A 279 6.30 -10.77 -15.79
C GLU A 279 5.27 -11.89 -15.99
N ARG A 280 5.67 -13.08 -16.45
CA ARG A 280 4.77 -14.24 -16.58
C ARG A 280 4.26 -14.74 -15.23
N LEU A 281 4.93 -14.38 -14.14
CA LEU A 281 4.49 -14.66 -12.77
C LEU A 281 3.33 -13.74 -12.33
N ALA A 282 3.04 -12.66 -13.04
CA ALA A 282 1.90 -11.78 -12.75
C ALA A 282 0.54 -12.53 -12.85
N PRO A 283 -0.52 -12.07 -12.15
CA PRO A 283 -0.59 -10.83 -11.35
C PRO A 283 0.20 -10.89 -10.05
N PHE A 284 0.90 -9.80 -9.71
CA PHE A 284 1.65 -9.66 -8.48
C PHE A 284 0.80 -9.02 -7.37
N GLY A 285 1.00 -9.44 -6.13
CA GLY A 285 0.26 -8.91 -4.98
C GLY A 285 0.52 -9.74 -3.73
N GLN A 286 -0.39 -9.69 -2.76
CA GLN A 286 -0.27 -10.49 -1.55
C GLN A 286 -0.13 -11.98 -1.91
N GLY A 287 0.79 -12.71 -1.28
CA GLY A 287 1.04 -14.13 -1.55
C GLY A 287 1.72 -14.45 -2.89
N ASN A 288 1.90 -13.45 -3.77
CA ASN A 288 2.71 -13.56 -5.00
C ASN A 288 3.41 -12.22 -5.25
N PRO A 289 4.32 -11.78 -4.38
CA PRO A 289 5.01 -10.51 -4.55
C PRO A 289 5.90 -10.55 -5.80
N ARG A 290 6.19 -9.38 -6.36
CA ARG A 290 7.22 -9.28 -7.40
C ARG A 290 8.59 -9.65 -6.80
N PRO A 291 9.40 -10.46 -7.51
CA PRO A 291 10.71 -10.89 -7.00
C PRO A 291 11.56 -9.72 -6.52
N LEU A 292 12.07 -9.85 -5.30
CA LEU A 292 13.02 -8.95 -4.68
C LEU A 292 14.43 -9.51 -4.85
N LEU A 293 15.21 -8.88 -5.72
CA LEU A 293 16.57 -9.29 -6.02
C LEU A 293 17.57 -8.45 -5.24
N CYS A 294 18.80 -8.93 -5.13
CA CYS A 294 19.92 -8.12 -4.68
C CYS A 294 21.08 -8.10 -5.68
N ALA A 295 21.90 -7.06 -5.58
CA ALA A 295 23.19 -6.96 -6.26
C ALA A 295 24.20 -6.36 -5.28
N THR A 296 25.37 -6.97 -5.22
CA THR A 296 26.49 -6.52 -4.37
C THR A 296 27.51 -5.71 -5.18
N GLN A 297 28.31 -4.89 -4.51
CA GLN A 297 29.41 -4.14 -5.14
C GLN A 297 28.95 -3.22 -6.29
N VAL A 298 27.83 -2.51 -6.10
CA VAL A 298 27.25 -1.60 -7.09
C VAL A 298 27.79 -0.19 -6.89
N GLU A 299 28.25 0.45 -7.96
CA GLU A 299 28.75 1.82 -7.93
C GLU A 299 27.68 2.83 -8.30
N ILE A 300 27.73 4.02 -7.70
CA ILE A 300 26.92 5.18 -8.15
C ILE A 300 27.65 5.82 -9.34
N SER A 301 27.06 5.78 -10.53
CA SER A 301 27.63 6.43 -11.72
C SER A 301 27.16 7.86 -11.92
N GLU A 302 25.93 8.17 -11.50
CA GLU A 302 25.43 9.55 -11.41
C GLU A 302 24.76 9.77 -10.05
N ALA A 303 25.10 10.89 -9.42
CA ALA A 303 24.60 11.24 -8.09
C ALA A 303 23.06 11.16 -8.00
N PRO A 304 22.51 10.61 -6.89
CA PRO A 304 21.09 10.64 -6.60
C PRO A 304 20.49 12.05 -6.70
N ARG A 305 19.29 12.13 -7.28
CA ARG A 305 18.53 13.38 -7.43
C ARG A 305 17.07 13.18 -7.01
N PRO A 306 16.41 14.21 -6.46
CA PRO A 306 14.98 14.15 -6.21
C PRO A 306 14.20 14.02 -7.52
N LEU A 307 13.05 13.36 -7.46
CA LEU A 307 12.16 13.09 -8.59
C LEU A 307 10.70 13.40 -8.23
N GLY A 308 9.99 14.04 -9.16
CA GLY A 308 8.55 14.26 -9.09
C GLY A 308 8.13 15.51 -8.30
N GLN A 309 6.82 15.75 -8.21
CA GLN A 309 6.30 16.88 -7.41
C GLN A 309 6.47 16.60 -5.92
N GLY A 310 7.14 17.53 -5.23
CA GLY A 310 7.33 17.49 -3.78
C GLY A 310 8.59 16.75 -3.31
N ASP A 311 9.51 16.41 -4.23
CA ASP A 311 10.86 15.90 -3.94
C ASP A 311 10.90 14.71 -2.96
N ARG A 312 9.89 13.83 -3.00
CA ARG A 312 9.79 12.66 -2.11
C ARG A 312 10.42 11.40 -2.65
N HIS A 313 10.54 11.30 -3.97
CA HIS A 313 11.14 10.17 -4.66
C HIS A 313 12.56 10.53 -5.06
N MET A 314 13.39 9.52 -5.28
CA MET A 314 14.75 9.73 -5.78
C MET A 314 15.02 8.85 -6.99
N SER A 315 15.86 9.37 -7.88
CA SER A 315 16.44 8.65 -9.01
C SER A 315 17.95 8.65 -8.86
N VAL A 316 18.58 7.52 -9.13
CA VAL A 316 20.05 7.36 -9.15
C VAL A 316 20.43 6.50 -10.34
N ARG A 317 21.62 6.71 -10.91
CA ARG A 317 22.19 5.76 -11.87
C ARG A 317 23.28 4.94 -11.22
N LEU A 318 23.14 3.64 -11.39
CA LEU A 318 23.97 2.64 -10.78
C LEU A 318 24.71 1.88 -11.87
N ARG A 319 25.93 1.47 -11.56
CA ARG A 319 26.81 0.74 -12.46
C ARG A 319 27.30 -0.53 -11.79
N GLN A 320 27.28 -1.64 -12.53
CA GLN A 320 27.85 -2.91 -12.11
C GLN A 320 28.34 -3.66 -13.36
N HIS A 321 29.58 -4.16 -13.33
CA HIS A 321 30.18 -4.93 -14.43
C HIS A 321 30.05 -4.29 -15.83
N GLY A 322 30.21 -2.97 -15.91
CA GLY A 322 30.12 -2.22 -17.17
C GLY A 322 28.70 -1.95 -17.68
N GLN A 323 27.66 -2.47 -17.02
CA GLN A 323 26.27 -2.14 -17.30
C GLN A 323 25.78 -1.03 -16.38
N GLU A 324 25.02 -0.09 -16.93
CA GLU A 324 24.36 0.96 -16.17
C GLU A 324 22.85 0.79 -16.21
N LEU A 325 22.22 0.96 -15.05
CA LEU A 325 20.77 0.94 -14.91
C LEU A 325 20.31 2.16 -14.10
N ARG A 326 19.13 2.66 -14.47
CA ARG A 326 18.44 3.67 -13.67
C ARG A 326 17.71 2.97 -12.53
N ALA A 327 17.79 3.56 -11.36
CA ALA A 327 17.13 3.06 -10.17
C ALA A 327 16.28 4.17 -9.52
N LEU A 328 15.07 3.82 -9.13
CA LEU A 328 14.10 4.70 -8.47
C LEU A 328 13.82 4.18 -7.06
N ALA A 329 13.86 5.06 -6.07
CA ALA A 329 13.36 4.77 -4.73
C ALA A 329 12.19 5.72 -4.41
N PHE A 330 11.03 5.15 -4.08
CA PHE A 330 9.81 5.92 -3.84
C PHE A 330 9.69 6.29 -2.35
N ASN A 331 9.41 7.56 -2.03
CA ASN A 331 9.30 8.05 -0.64
C ASN A 331 10.60 7.81 0.17
N ARG A 332 11.75 8.03 -0.48
CA ARG A 332 13.10 7.78 0.07
C ARG A 332 14.09 8.90 -0.28
N ALA A 333 13.61 10.12 -0.50
CA ALA A 333 14.48 11.25 -0.82
C ALA A 333 15.52 11.56 0.28
N GLU A 334 15.25 11.17 1.53
CA GLU A 334 16.18 11.25 2.64
C GLU A 334 17.48 10.46 2.43
N TRP A 335 17.49 9.43 1.57
CA TRP A 335 18.69 8.64 1.27
C TRP A 335 19.70 9.40 0.41
N ILE A 336 19.30 10.47 -0.29
CA ILE A 336 20.17 11.21 -1.22
C ILE A 336 21.45 11.69 -0.52
N ALA A 337 21.35 12.23 0.69
CA ALA A 337 22.52 12.73 1.42
C ALA A 337 23.47 11.59 1.81
N ALA A 338 22.91 10.50 2.36
CA ALA A 338 23.68 9.35 2.81
C ALA A 338 24.38 8.63 1.65
N MET A 339 23.67 8.38 0.54
CA MET A 339 24.25 7.74 -0.65
C MET A 339 25.37 8.58 -1.30
N ASN A 340 25.24 9.91 -1.30
CA ASN A 340 26.29 10.80 -1.84
C ASN A 340 27.55 10.82 -0.98
N SER A 341 27.43 10.64 0.33
CA SER A 341 28.56 10.66 1.27
C SER A 341 29.40 9.39 1.28
N GLY A 342 28.86 8.29 0.73
CA GLY A 342 29.40 6.94 0.95
C GLY A 342 30.73 6.65 0.26
N GLY A 343 30.98 7.17 -0.96
CA GLY A 343 32.19 6.94 -1.77
C GLY A 343 32.55 5.46 -2.06
N GLN A 344 31.88 4.51 -1.40
CA GLN A 344 32.10 3.09 -1.42
C GLN A 344 31.00 2.40 -2.24
N PRO A 345 31.27 1.19 -2.76
CA PRO A 345 30.25 0.37 -3.40
C PRO A 345 29.08 0.06 -2.45
N LEU A 346 27.93 -0.21 -3.04
CA LEU A 346 26.68 -0.49 -2.36
C LEU A 346 26.24 -1.94 -2.59
N ASP A 347 25.63 -2.53 -1.56
CA ASP A 347 24.74 -3.68 -1.74
C ASP A 347 23.31 -3.14 -1.80
N ILE A 348 22.56 -3.53 -2.81
CA ILE A 348 21.21 -3.03 -3.04
C ILE A 348 20.19 -4.16 -3.07
N ALA A 349 18.99 -3.90 -2.57
CA ALA A 349 17.81 -4.72 -2.77
C ALA A 349 16.83 -4.00 -3.69
N PHE A 350 16.35 -4.65 -4.74
CA PHE A 350 15.54 -4.02 -5.77
C PHE A 350 14.55 -4.97 -6.46
N ARG A 351 13.49 -4.39 -7.01
CA ARG A 351 12.58 -5.09 -7.93
C ARG A 351 12.85 -4.61 -9.36
N PRO A 352 13.23 -5.47 -10.30
CA PRO A 352 13.39 -5.06 -11.69
C PRO A 352 12.00 -4.88 -12.33
N VAL A 353 11.87 -3.81 -13.13
CA VAL A 353 10.65 -3.48 -13.86
C VAL A 353 10.97 -3.07 -15.30
N ILE A 354 9.98 -3.22 -16.18
CA ILE A 354 10.05 -2.69 -17.53
C ILE A 354 9.41 -1.30 -17.52
N ASN A 355 10.21 -0.27 -17.76
CA ASN A 355 9.72 1.07 -18.03
C ASN A 355 9.43 1.21 -19.53
N GLU A 356 8.24 1.69 -19.88
CA GLU A 356 7.84 1.98 -21.25
C GLU A 356 7.54 3.47 -21.40
N PHE A 357 8.40 4.19 -22.12
CA PHE A 357 8.25 5.62 -22.32
C PHE A 357 8.50 6.00 -23.78
N ARG A 358 7.53 6.69 -24.40
CA ARG A 358 7.57 7.11 -25.82
C ARG A 358 7.91 5.96 -26.78
N GLY A 359 7.34 4.78 -26.53
CA GLY A 359 7.57 3.56 -27.34
C GLY A 359 8.92 2.88 -27.12
N ARG A 360 9.76 3.38 -26.21
CA ARG A 360 11.02 2.72 -25.82
C ARG A 360 10.81 1.95 -24.52
N ARG A 361 11.18 0.67 -24.53
CA ARG A 361 11.16 -0.21 -23.36
C ARG A 361 12.57 -0.37 -22.81
N THR A 362 12.75 -0.14 -21.52
CA THR A 362 14.04 -0.25 -20.82
C THR A 362 13.86 -0.90 -19.46
N VAL A 363 14.86 -1.63 -18.99
CA VAL A 363 14.88 -2.13 -17.61
C VAL A 363 15.20 -0.98 -16.66
N GLU A 364 14.43 -0.89 -15.58
CA GLU A 364 14.63 0.05 -14.47
C GLU A 364 14.55 -0.71 -13.15
N LEU A 365 15.24 -0.22 -12.13
CA LEU A 365 15.25 -0.83 -10.80
C LEU A 365 14.36 -0.03 -9.86
N HIS A 366 13.42 -0.69 -9.19
CA HIS A 366 12.73 -0.11 -8.04
C HIS A 366 13.47 -0.50 -6.76
N LEU A 367 14.33 0.39 -6.26
CA LEU A 367 15.10 0.19 -5.03
C LEU A 367 14.16 0.05 -3.84
N GLN A 368 14.36 -1.02 -3.07
CA GLN A 368 13.68 -1.27 -1.81
C GLN A 368 14.55 -0.92 -0.62
N ASP A 369 15.85 -1.18 -0.71
CA ASP A 369 16.82 -0.85 0.33
C ASP A 369 18.25 -0.86 -0.21
N TRP A 370 19.19 -0.32 0.56
CA TRP A 370 20.60 -0.30 0.25
C TRP A 370 21.45 -0.22 1.51
N ARG A 371 22.69 -0.71 1.40
CA ARG A 371 23.74 -0.50 2.41
C ARG A 371 25.09 -0.30 1.75
N THR A 372 26.03 0.28 2.48
CA THR A 372 27.43 0.28 2.07
C THR A 372 28.00 -1.14 2.16
N THR A 373 28.66 -1.60 1.10
CA THR A 373 29.19 -2.96 1.07
C THR A 373 30.18 -3.21 2.20
N GLY A 374 30.06 -4.36 2.88
CA GLY A 374 30.93 -4.73 4.01
C GLY A 374 30.41 -4.28 5.38
N THR A 375 29.33 -3.51 5.44
CA THR A 375 28.62 -3.23 6.70
C THR A 375 27.78 -4.45 7.06
N LYS A 376 28.11 -5.14 8.16
CA LYS A 376 27.24 -6.18 8.73
C LYS A 376 26.16 -5.51 9.57
N THR A 377 24.91 -5.78 9.25
CA THR A 377 23.76 -5.62 10.16
C THR A 377 23.09 -6.97 10.27
#